data_AF-A0A7W4HI03-F1
#
_entry.id   AF-A0A7W4HI03-F1
#
_cell.length_a   1.000
_cell.length_b   1.000
_cell.length_c   1.000
_cell.angle_alpha   90.00
_cell.angle_beta   90.00
_cell.angle_gamma   90.00
#
_symmetry.space_group_name_H-M   'P 1'
#
loop_
_entity.id
_entity.type
_entity.pdbx_description
1 polymer ?
#
loop_
_entity_poly.entity_id
_entity_poly.type
_entity_poly.pdbx_seq_one_letter_code
_entity_poly.pdbx_strand_id
1 'polypeptide(L)' 'MSVTITNDVYGTRYDSWRPGDVRRFVQDYKNNPDYFQKARDSEIEVMLESARDQGFYND' A
#
# COMPACT_ATOMS: atom_id res chain seq x y z
N MET A 1 5.57 -12.36 -3.56
CA MET A 1 6.14 -11.33 -4.47
C MET A 1 6.29 -10.05 -3.65
N SER A 2 7.34 -9.24 -3.83
CA SER A 2 7.50 -7.97 -3.10
C SER A 2 7.32 -6.78 -4.04
N VAL A 3 6.58 -5.76 -3.63
CA VAL A 3 6.35 -4.54 -4.43
C VAL A 3 6.69 -3.29 -3.63
N THR A 4 7.03 -2.22 -4.35
CA THR A 4 7.22 -0.88 -3.80
C THR A 4 6.25 0.05 -4.51
N ILE A 5 5.29 0.61 -3.77
CA ILE A 5 4.35 1.61 -4.29
C ILE A 5 4.84 3.00 -3.90
N THR A 6 4.66 3.98 -4.78
CA THR A 6 4.95 5.38 -4.50
C THR A 6 3.65 6.18 -4.54
N ASN A 7 3.38 6.98 -3.51
CA ASN A 7 2.31 7.95 -3.50
C ASN A 7 2.61 9.05 -4.54
N ASP A 8 1.64 9.32 -5.41
CA ASP A 8 1.75 10.20 -6.56
C ASP A 8 1.87 11.69 -6.21
N VAL A 9 1.40 12.09 -5.04
CA VAL A 9 1.35 13.48 -4.58
C VAL A 9 2.59 13.85 -3.80
N TYR A 10 2.98 13.01 -2.84
CA TYR A 10 4.08 13.31 -1.90
C TYR A 10 5.39 12.59 -2.24
N GLY A 11 5.36 11.63 -3.18
CA GLY A 11 6.52 10.81 -3.51
C GLY A 11 6.93 9.83 -2.41
N THR A 12 6.07 9.63 -1.40
CA THR A 12 6.31 8.68 -0.30
C THR A 12 6.33 7.25 -0.85
N ARG A 13 7.35 6.48 -0.48
CA ARG A 13 7.48 5.07 -0.87
C ARG A 13 7.00 4.15 0.22
N TYR A 14 6.36 3.05 -0.18
CA TYR A 14 5.87 2.01 0.71
C TYR A 14 6.30 0.65 0.17
N ASP A 15 6.99 -0.12 1.00
CA ASP A 15 7.47 -1.45 0.68
C ASP A 15 6.58 -2.55 1.28
N SER A 16 6.14 -3.52 0.47
CA SER A 16 5.19 -4.57 0.92
C SER A 16 5.75 -5.53 1.96
N TRP A 17 7.08 -5.61 2.06
CA TRP A 17 7.80 -6.43 3.04
C TRP A 17 8.09 -5.69 4.36
N ARG A 18 7.78 -4.39 4.45
CA ARG A 18 7.99 -3.57 5.65
C ARG A 18 6.66 -3.34 6.37
N PRO A 19 6.46 -3.91 7.57
CA PRO A 19 5.20 -3.75 8.31
C PRO A 19 4.77 -2.31 8.53
N GLY A 20 5.72 -1.42 8.84
CA GLY A 20 5.45 0.00 9.03
C GLY A 20 4.94 0.67 7.76
N ASP A 21 5.46 0.30 6.61
CA ASP A 21 5.08 0.88 5.32
C ASP A 21 3.75 0.32 4.84
N VAL A 22 3.51 -0.99 5.01
CA VAL A 22 2.21 -1.61 4.73
C VAL A 22 1.10 -0.97 5.55
N ARG A 23 1.32 -0.74 6.85
CA ARG A 23 0.34 -0.06 7.72
C ARG A 23 0.07 1.37 7.26
N ARG A 24 1.10 2.15 6.92
CA ARG A 24 0.95 3.53 6.45
C ARG A 24 0.26 3.59 5.09
N PHE A 25 0.63 2.70 4.17
CA PHE A 25 -0.02 2.55 2.87
C PHE A 25 -1.52 2.32 3.03
N VAL A 26 -1.94 1.38 3.87
CA VAL A 26 -3.37 1.09 4.09
C VAL A 26 -4.12 2.32 4.60
N GLN A 27 -3.54 3.06 5.54
CA GLN A 27 -4.15 4.28 6.06
C GLN A 27 -4.29 5.35 4.97
N ASP A 28 -3.24 5.55 4.19
CA ASP A 28 -3.23 6.54 3.12
C ASP A 28 -4.18 6.15 1.98
N TYR A 29 -4.19 4.88 1.57
CA TYR A 29 -5.06 4.33 0.52
C TYR A 29 -6.53 4.40 0.91
N LYS A 30 -6.87 4.13 2.18
CA LYS A 30 -8.25 4.24 2.68
C LYS A 30 -8.75 5.68 2.68
N ASN A 31 -7.88 6.64 2.97
CA ASN A 31 -8.26 8.06 3.05
C ASN A 31 -8.24 8.74 1.67
N ASN A 32 -7.26 8.42 0.82
CA ASN A 32 -7.02 9.05 -0.47
C ASN A 32 -6.54 8.00 -1.50
N PRO A 33 -7.43 7.14 -2.03
CA PRO A 33 -7.05 6.11 -2.99
C PRO A 33 -6.53 6.71 -4.31
N ASP A 34 -6.91 7.94 -4.63
CA ASP A 34 -6.45 8.72 -5.78
C ASP A 34 -4.94 9.04 -5.75
N TYR A 35 -4.30 8.95 -4.58
CA TYR A 35 -2.85 9.13 -4.46
C TYR A 35 -2.03 7.96 -5.03
N PHE A 36 -2.69 6.91 -5.49
CA PHE A 36 -2.06 5.69 -5.99
C PHE A 36 -2.46 5.37 -7.43
N GLN A 37 -2.93 6.34 -8.20
CA GLN A 37 -3.40 6.15 -9.58
C GLN A 37 -2.31 5.65 -10.54
N LYS A 38 -1.03 5.92 -10.28
CA LYS A 38 0.06 5.38 -11.11
C LYS A 38 0.49 3.98 -10.69
N ALA A 39 0.09 3.50 -9.52
CA ALA A 39 0.34 2.11 -9.11
C ALA A 39 -0.56 1.18 -9.92
N ARG A 40 -0.03 0.02 -10.31
CA ARG A 40 -0.85 -1.00 -10.98
C ARG A 40 -1.76 -1.67 -9.96
N ASP A 41 -2.94 -2.10 -10.40
CA ASP A 41 -3.90 -2.83 -9.55
C ASP A 41 -3.26 -4.05 -8.89
N SER A 42 -2.40 -4.78 -9.63
CA SER A 42 -1.65 -5.93 -9.09
C SER A 42 -0.66 -5.55 -7.98
N GLU A 43 -0.07 -4.35 -8.02
CA GLU A 43 0.83 -3.88 -6.97
C GLU A 43 0.05 -3.50 -5.71
N ILE A 44 -1.08 -2.80 -5.90
CA ILE A 44 -2.02 -2.47 -4.82
C ILE A 44 -2.51 -3.75 -4.14
N GLU A 45 -2.88 -4.77 -4.93
CA GLU A 45 -3.33 -6.06 -4.42
C GLU A 45 -2.28 -6.73 -3.54
N VAL A 46 -1.00 -6.76 -3.96
CA VAL A 46 0.09 -7.31 -3.15
C VAL A 46 0.28 -6.54 -1.83
N MET A 47 0.13 -5.21 -1.83
CA MET A 47 0.17 -4.42 -0.59
C MET A 47 -1.00 -4.74 0.34
N LEU A 48 -2.20 -4.89 -0.21
CA LEU A 48 -3.40 -5.24 0.57
C LEU A 48 -3.33 -6.68 1.10
N GLU A 49 -2.83 -7.64 0.33
CA GLU A 49 -2.54 -9.01 0.77
C GLU A 49 -1.53 -9.00 1.92
N SER A 50 -0.42 -8.28 1.76
CA SER A 50 0.58 -8.12 2.81
C SER A 50 -0.01 -7.49 4.07
N ALA A 51 -0.98 -6.58 3.93
CA ALA A 51 -1.67 -5.96 5.05
C ALA A 51 -2.66 -6.90 5.75
N ARG A 52 -3.35 -7.77 5.01
CA ARG A 52 -4.24 -8.81 5.56
C ARG A 52 -3.45 -9.84 6.35
N ASP A 53 -2.33 -10.32 5.80
CA ASP A 53 -1.43 -11.28 6.47
C ASP A 53 -0.89 -10.74 7.80
N GLN A 54 -0.72 -9.41 7.89
CA GLN A 54 -0.22 -8.73 9.08
C GLN A 54 -1.34 -8.22 10.01
N GLY A 55 -2.61 -8.40 9.65
CA GLY A 55 -3.77 -7.94 10.42
C GLY A 55 -3.97 -6.42 10.42
N PHE A 56 -3.35 -5.69 9.49
CA PHE A 56 -3.55 -4.24 9.32
C PHE A 56 -4.74 -3.88 8.43
N TYR A 57 -5.21 -4.84 7.63
CA TYR A 57 -6.35 -4.69 6.73
C TYR A 57 -7.33 -5.83 6.97
N ASN A 58 -8.39 -5.54 7.73
CA ASN A 58 -9.55 -6.42 7.86
C ASN A 58 -10.69 -5.70 7.15
N ASP A 59 -11.10 -6.24 6.00
CA ASP A 59 -12.34 -5.85 5.32
C ASP A 59 -13.51 -6.58 5.99
#